data_AF-A0A242ARM3-F1
#
_entry.id   AF-A0A242ARM3-F1
#
_cell.length_a   1.000
_cell.length_b   1.000
_cell.length_c   1.000
_cell.angle_alpha   90.00
_cell.angle_beta   90.00
_cell.angle_gamma   90.00
#
_symmetry.space_group_name_H-M   'P 1'
#
loop_
_entity.id
_entity.type
_entity.pdbx_description
1 polymer ?
#
loop_
_entity_poly.entity_id
_entity_poly.type
_entity_poly.pdbx_seq_one_letter_code
_entity_poly.pdbx_strand_id
1 'polypeptide(L)'
;MISKGETFQRQGNYYRHKEHSSWVYDSRRKVIFFNKEIDQPAVNNCIILAMKLYDFSFEEAIGDILGSEVKVLSEADYQVKENEPLNYQRDIKEQPHFSEVFSYLTKE
;
A
#
# COMPACT_ATOMS: atom_id res chain seq x y z
N MET A 1 8.40 29.02 2.23
CA MET A 1 7.64 27.76 2.28
C MET A 1 7.00 27.66 3.65
N ILE A 2 5.68 27.83 3.72
CA ILE A 2 4.91 27.46 4.92
C ILE A 2 5.04 25.94 5.03
N SER A 3 5.50 25.41 6.17
CA SER A 3 5.57 23.95 6.33
C SER A 3 4.15 23.41 6.24
N LYS A 4 3.86 22.63 5.19
CA LYS A 4 2.61 21.87 5.09
C LYS A 4 2.61 20.84 6.21
N GLY A 5 1.83 21.08 7.26
CA GLY A 5 1.80 20.21 8.42
C GLY A 5 0.84 20.70 9.48
N GLU A 6 0.12 19.76 10.06
CA GLU A 6 -0.84 20.00 11.12
C GLU A 6 -0.14 20.15 12.48
N THR A 7 -0.67 21.06 13.30
CA THR A 7 -0.05 21.33 14.60
C THR A 7 -0.67 20.50 15.70
N PHE A 8 0.15 19.64 16.31
CA PHE A 8 -0.26 18.84 17.45
C PHE A 8 0.40 19.30 18.75
N GLN A 9 -0.36 19.21 19.84
CA GLN A 9 0.12 19.41 21.19
C GLN A 9 0.27 18.05 21.89
N ARG A 10 1.44 17.80 22.48
CA ARG A 10 1.67 16.59 23.26
C ARG A 10 0.77 16.57 24.51
N GLN A 11 0.03 15.49 24.70
CA GLN A 11 -0.80 15.20 25.87
C GLN A 11 -0.50 13.78 26.35
N GLY A 12 0.42 13.66 27.31
CA GLY A 12 0.90 12.36 27.81
C GLY A 12 1.62 11.56 26.72
N ASN A 13 1.06 10.39 26.39
CA ASN A 13 1.57 9.47 25.35
C ASN A 13 1.04 9.77 23.95
N TYR A 14 0.12 10.72 23.82
CA TYR A 14 -0.55 11.04 22.57
C TYR A 14 -0.28 12.49 22.16
N TYR A 15 -0.59 12.80 20.92
CA TYR A 15 -0.51 14.14 20.35
C TYR A 15 -1.91 14.55 19.91
N ARG A 16 -2.48 15.60 20.49
CA ARG A 16 -3.83 16.08 20.16
C ARG A 16 -3.74 17.28 19.23
N HIS A 17 -4.58 17.32 18.20
CA HIS A 17 -4.59 18.45 17.28
C HIS A 17 -5.07 19.73 17.96
N LYS A 18 -4.47 20.87 17.61
CA LYS A 18 -4.80 22.16 18.25
C LYS A 18 -6.19 22.65 17.87
N GLU A 19 -6.58 22.49 16.61
CA GLU A 19 -7.85 23.03 16.08
C GLU A 19 -8.98 21.98 16.09
N HIS A 20 -8.62 20.70 16.10
CA HIS A 20 -9.57 19.58 16.07
C HIS A 20 -9.40 18.70 17.31
N SER A 21 -10.13 19.04 18.38
CA SER A 21 -9.98 18.42 19.71
C SER A 21 -10.28 16.91 19.73
N SER A 22 -11.04 16.41 18.76
CA SER A 22 -11.32 14.98 18.57
C SER A 22 -10.14 14.21 17.99
N TRP A 23 -9.08 14.89 17.54
CA TRP A 23 -8.05 14.27 16.73
C TRP A 23 -6.80 13.95 17.53
N VAL A 24 -6.40 12.69 17.50
CA VAL A 24 -5.37 12.15 18.37
C VAL A 24 -4.40 11.30 17.54
N TYR A 25 -3.13 11.69 17.53
CA TYR A 25 -2.04 10.91 16.95
C TYR A 25 -1.32 10.10 18.04
N ASP A 26 -1.26 8.78 17.84
CA ASP A 26 -0.44 7.87 18.63
C ASP A 26 0.90 7.67 17.91
N SER A 27 1.94 8.33 18.42
CA SER A 27 3.29 8.25 17.83
C SER A 27 3.93 6.87 17.96
N ARG A 28 3.52 6.04 18.92
CA ARG A 28 4.05 4.68 19.08
C ARG A 28 3.46 3.74 18.03
N ARG A 29 2.15 3.85 17.79
CA ARG A 29 1.44 3.02 16.81
C ARG A 29 1.45 3.59 15.40
N LYS A 30 1.87 4.85 15.23
CA LYS A 30 1.87 5.59 13.95
C LYS A 30 0.48 5.66 13.32
N VAL A 31 -0.54 5.84 14.15
CA VAL A 31 -1.94 5.94 13.72
C VAL A 31 -2.62 7.16 14.29
N ILE A 32 -3.67 7.59 13.62
CA ILE A 32 -4.50 8.72 13.99
C ILE A 32 -5.92 8.24 14.29
N PHE A 33 -6.48 8.75 15.38
CA PHE A 33 -7.83 8.45 15.84
C PHE A 33 -8.68 9.71 15.83
N PHE A 34 -9.96 9.51 15.55
CA PHE A 34 -11.00 10.52 15.71
C PHE A 34 -11.90 10.09 16.86
N ASN A 35 -11.78 10.74 18.02
CA ASN A 35 -12.58 10.42 19.21
C ASN A 35 -14.09 10.57 18.99
N LYS A 36 -14.51 11.33 17.96
CA LYS A 36 -15.92 11.48 17.57
C LYS A 36 -16.48 10.24 16.88
N GLU A 37 -15.62 9.39 16.33
CA GLU A 37 -15.96 8.27 15.46
C GLU A 37 -15.39 6.97 16.03
N ILE A 38 -15.92 6.55 17.18
CA ILE A 38 -15.44 5.37 17.92
C ILE A 38 -15.50 4.10 17.05
N ASP A 39 -16.46 4.03 16.12
CA ASP A 39 -16.65 2.87 15.23
C ASP A 39 -15.80 2.94 13.95
N GLN A 40 -15.11 4.04 13.68
CA GLN A 40 -14.25 4.14 12.50
C GLN A 40 -12.83 3.64 12.79
N PRO A 41 -12.23 2.91 11.83
CA PRO A 41 -10.87 2.41 12.00
C PRO A 41 -9.87 3.57 12.09
N ALA A 42 -8.84 3.35 12.90
CA ALA A 42 -7.71 4.26 13.00
C ALA A 42 -7.05 4.45 11.63
N VAL A 43 -6.70 5.68 11.30
CA VAL A 43 -6.06 6.01 10.03
C VAL A 43 -4.54 5.88 10.20
N ASN A 44 -3.91 5.05 9.37
CA ASN A 44 -2.46 4.82 9.37
C ASN A 44 -1.73 5.44 8.16
N ASN A 45 -2.46 6.17 7.31
CA ASN A 45 -1.94 6.75 6.06
C ASN A 45 -2.31 8.24 5.96
N CYS A 46 -1.33 9.09 5.63
CA CYS A 46 -1.52 10.53 5.40
C CYS A 46 -2.46 10.86 4.24
N ILE A 47 -2.58 9.99 3.22
CA ILE A 47 -3.50 10.21 2.09
C ILE A 47 -4.96 10.11 2.56
N ILE A 48 -5.31 9.00 3.21
CA ILE A 48 -6.65 8.79 3.79
C ILE A 48 -6.98 9.91 4.79
N LEU A 49 -5.96 10.36 5.52
CA LEU A 49 -6.09 11.46 6.45
C LEU A 49 -6.48 12.77 5.76
N ALA A 50 -5.75 13.14 4.71
CA ALA A 50 -6.01 14.36 3.94
C ALA A 50 -7.40 14.31 3.30
N MET A 51 -7.80 13.16 2.73
CA MET A 51 -9.14 12.95 2.18
C MET A 51 -10.23 13.20 3.24
N LYS A 52 -10.06 12.66 4.46
CA LYS A 52 -11.07 12.81 5.53
C LYS A 52 -11.18 14.23 6.08
N LEU A 53 -10.07 14.96 6.17
CA LEU A 53 -10.05 16.28 6.79
C LEU A 53 -10.47 17.39 5.83
N TYR A 54 -9.95 17.33 4.62
CA TYR A 54 -10.06 18.40 3.65
C TYR A 54 -11.11 18.11 2.58
N ASP A 55 -11.82 16.98 2.72
CA ASP A 55 -12.77 16.47 1.74
C ASP A 55 -12.12 16.33 0.35
N PHE A 56 -10.83 16.02 0.33
CA PHE A 56 -10.07 15.84 -0.90
C PHE A 56 -10.42 14.50 -1.56
N SER A 57 -10.49 14.53 -2.88
CA SER A 57 -10.35 13.31 -3.68
C SER A 57 -8.98 12.67 -3.47
N PHE A 58 -8.85 11.41 -3.86
CA PHE A 58 -7.58 10.69 -3.75
C PHE A 58 -6.45 11.40 -4.51
N GLU A 59 -6.75 11.95 -5.70
CA GLU A 59 -5.77 12.64 -6.53
C GLU A 59 -5.30 13.95 -5.90
N GLU A 60 -6.25 14.74 -5.38
CA GLU A 60 -5.96 15.98 -4.66
C GLU A 60 -5.13 15.73 -3.41
N ALA A 61 -5.46 14.68 -2.65
CA ALA A 61 -4.70 14.31 -1.45
C ALA A 61 -3.25 13.91 -1.78
N ILE A 62 -3.03 13.13 -2.84
CA ILE A 62 -1.67 12.79 -3.26
C ILE A 62 -0.94 14.02 -3.80
N GLY A 63 -1.59 14.82 -4.64
CA GLY A 63 -1.01 16.03 -5.21
C GLY A 63 -0.58 17.03 -4.13
N ASP A 64 -1.40 17.19 -3.09
CA ASP A 64 -1.08 18.05 -1.95
C ASP A 64 0.14 17.55 -1.17
N ILE A 65 0.21 16.24 -0.90
CA ILE A 65 1.27 15.58 -0.13
C ILE A 65 2.59 15.55 -0.90
N LEU A 66 2.57 15.18 -2.18
CA LEU A 66 3.77 15.07 -3.02
C LEU A 66 4.22 16.43 -3.55
N GLY A 67 3.35 17.43 -3.57
CA GLY A 67 3.65 18.76 -4.09
C GLY A 67 3.83 18.80 -5.61
N SER A 68 3.29 17.82 -6.32
CA SER A 68 3.39 17.67 -7.77
C SER A 68 2.07 17.17 -8.35
N GLU A 69 1.79 17.49 -9.61
CA GLU A 69 0.68 16.88 -10.34
C GLU A 69 0.85 15.36 -10.39
N VAL A 70 -0.19 14.65 -10.00
CA VAL A 70 -0.20 13.18 -9.96
C VAL A 70 -0.99 12.73 -11.17
N LYS A 71 -0.34 12.01 -12.08
CA LYS A 71 -1.05 11.32 -13.15
C LYS A 71 -1.59 10.01 -12.59
N VAL A 72 -2.89 9.95 -12.33
CA VAL A 72 -3.56 8.67 -12.02
C VAL A 72 -3.60 7.83 -13.29
N LEU A 73 -3.03 6.63 -13.21
CA LEU A 73 -3.06 5.67 -14.31
C LEU A 73 -4.46 5.07 -14.41
N SER A 74 -5.08 5.21 -15.57
CA SER A 74 -6.35 4.57 -15.90
C SER A 74 -6.14 3.09 -16.21
N GLU A 75 -7.21 2.27 -16.18
CA GLU A 75 -7.14 0.86 -16.59
C GLU A 75 -6.52 0.67 -17.98
N ALA A 76 -6.70 1.65 -18.88
CA ALA A 76 -6.11 1.66 -20.21
C ALA A 76 -4.58 1.86 -20.23
N ASP A 77 -4.00 2.42 -19.17
CA ASP A 77 -2.56 2.57 -19.00
C ASP A 77 -1.90 1.28 -18.45
N TYR A 78 -2.69 0.32 -17.95
CA TYR A 78 -2.17 -0.95 -17.51
C TYR A 78 -1.96 -1.86 -18.72
N GLN A 79 -0.70 -2.15 -19.02
CA GLN A 79 -0.39 -3.28 -19.89
C GLN A 79 -0.74 -4.56 -19.14
N VAL A 80 -1.95 -5.08 -19.38
CA VAL A 80 -2.29 -6.47 -19.05
C VAL A 80 -1.39 -7.32 -19.94
N LYS A 81 -0.25 -7.75 -19.42
CA LYS A 81 0.49 -8.85 -20.05
C LYS A 81 -0.47 -10.02 -20.06
N GLU A 82 -0.83 -10.51 -21.24
CA GLU A 82 -1.50 -11.79 -21.34
C GLU A 82 -0.66 -12.78 -20.53
N ASN A 83 -1.31 -13.53 -19.62
CA ASN A 83 -0.64 -14.57 -18.88
C ASN A 83 -0.25 -15.66 -19.88
N GLU A 84 0.88 -15.46 -20.57
CA GLU A 84 1.51 -16.55 -21.30
C GLU A 84 1.75 -17.68 -20.28
N PRO A 85 1.34 -18.91 -20.59
CA PRO A 85 1.57 -20.03 -19.70
C PRO A 85 3.06 -20.08 -19.40
N LEU A 86 3.41 -20.07 -18.11
CA LEU A 86 4.80 -20.15 -17.66
C LEU A 86 5.43 -21.40 -18.29
N ASN A 87 6.29 -21.18 -19.29
CA ASN A 87 7.01 -22.25 -19.97
C ASN A 87 8.22 -22.64 -19.12
N TYR A 88 7.94 -23.40 -18.06
CA TYR A 88 9.00 -24.02 -17.28
C TYR A 88 9.74 -24.99 -18.19
N GLN A 89 11.05 -24.81 -18.35
CA GLN A 89 11.90 -25.87 -18.86
C GLN A 89 11.77 -27.04 -17.90
N ARG A 90 11.02 -28.07 -18.30
CA ARG A 90 10.94 -29.31 -17.53
C ARG A 90 12.29 -30.00 -17.68
N ASP A 91 13.05 -30.08 -16.59
CA ASP A 91 14.27 -30.90 -16.53
C ASP A 91 13.97 -32.39 -16.75
N ILE A 92 12.71 -32.78 -16.57
CA ILE A 92 12.21 -34.13 -16.79
C ILE A 92 11.83 -34.30 -18.26
N LYS A 93 12.66 -35.05 -18.99
CA LYS A 93 12.31 -35.58 -20.32
C LYS A 93 11.46 -36.83 -20.12
N GLU A 94 10.17 -36.75 -20.46
CA GLU A 94 9.29 -37.92 -20.46
C GLU A 94 9.80 -38.96 -21.47
N GLN A 95 10.06 -40.18 -21.02
CA GLN A 95 10.54 -41.28 -21.85
C GLN A 95 9.48 -42.38 -21.94
N PRO A 96 9.11 -42.84 -23.15
CA PRO A 96 8.07 -43.85 -23.33
C PRO A 96 8.54 -45.27 -22.94
N HIS A 97 9.85 -45.46 -22.78
CA HIS A 97 10.45 -46.76 -22.51
C HIS A 97 11.15 -46.81 -21.15
N PHE A 98 10.73 -47.75 -20.31
CA PHE A 98 11.28 -47.96 -18.96
C PHE A 98 12.79 -48.21 -18.96
N SER A 99 13.33 -48.87 -19.99
CA SER A 99 14.76 -49.15 -20.14
C SER A 99 15.62 -47.88 -20.20
N GLU A 100 15.12 -46.82 -20.84
CA GLU A 100 15.82 -45.54 -20.94
C GLU A 100 15.81 -44.78 -19.61
N VAL A 101 14.68 -44.84 -18.89
CA VAL A 101 14.55 -44.27 -17.54
C VAL A 101 15.48 -44.98 -16.56
N PHE A 102 15.48 -46.31 -16.56
CA PHE A 102 16.35 -47.11 -15.69
C PHE A 102 17.83 -46.81 -15.98
N SER A 103 18.22 -46.73 -17.26
CA SER A 103 19.58 -46.40 -17.66
C SER A 103 20.01 -45.01 -17.22
N TYR A 104 19.11 -44.02 -17.29
CA TYR A 104 19.40 -42.65 -16.83
C TYR A 104 19.58 -42.57 -15.31
N LEU A 105 18.79 -43.33 -14.54
CA LEU A 105 18.86 -43.34 -13.07
C LEU A 105 20.03 -44.15 -12.51
N THR A 106 20.57 -45.09 -13.29
CA THR A 106 21.62 -46.03 -12.85
C THR A 106 22.97 -45.78 -13.48
N LYS A 107 23.07 -44.87 -14.46
CA LYS A 107 24.34 -44.39 -14.97
C LYS A 107 24.85 -43.26 -14.09
N GLU A 108 25.91 -43.54 -13.34
CA GLU A 108 26.87 -42.53 -12.87
C GLU A 108 27.64 -41.92 -14.05
#